data_AF-A0AAP0M3N4-F1
#
_entry.id   AF-A0AAP0M3N4-F1
#
_cell.length_a   1.000
_cell.length_b   1.000
_cell.length_c   1.000
_cell.angle_alpha   90.00
_cell.angle_beta   90.00
_cell.angle_gamma   90.00
#
_symmetry.space_group_name_H-M   'P 1'
#
loop_
_entity.id
_entity.type
_entity.pdbx_description
1 polymer ?
#
loop_
_entity_poly.entity_id
_entity_poly.type
_entity_poly.pdbx_seq_one_letter_code
_entity_poly.pdbx_strand_id
1 'polypeptide(L)'
;MDEKRSNCEKVEEEVERVVEEAKELQEAAATLINRTSSEEQSLRQRALSLDSNIRRLRSLLHSSISSTNNLLRFDSKLADKLEEDLQKAQCLIYDGDASAFLPSKAQGAFVKMFIGPINVRASRKDVQLKVKEEYNSYRDRTALLFLLFPSTLLILRSWIWDGCLPAFPVQLYQAWLLFLYTGLALRENILRINGSDIRPWERYKTREVCWRKTEVQLPKALLPKDNVKLVVLGASILPLVGCSLLSIAFFALPNVRILWIYHHYCAMLMALVSLTWEIKGQPNCAQKQRGVQLFLQWAMMQGVAMLLQNRYQRQRLYTRIALGKAKRMDVVWGETAGVDGQLWLLCPILFILQGFEAYVGLLLLKTALVGVVPEWQVSFCGALLVLMAVGNFINTVQTLMTKSRFKAKMKKSKSKPEF
;
A
#
# COMPACT_ATOMS: atom_id res chain seq x y z
N MET A 1 -5.51 -28.39 51.43
CA MET A 1 -5.68 -26.98 51.01
C MET A 1 -4.36 -26.24 51.01
N ASP A 2 -3.44 -26.54 51.94
CA ASP A 2 -2.17 -25.84 52.09
C ASP A 2 -1.20 -25.99 50.91
N GLU A 3 -1.15 -27.15 50.26
CA GLU A 3 -0.29 -27.37 49.09
C GLU A 3 -0.71 -26.53 47.87
N LYS A 4 -2.02 -26.40 47.63
CA LYS A 4 -2.56 -25.53 46.58
C LYS A 4 -2.28 -24.06 46.86
N ARG A 5 -2.34 -23.66 48.15
CA ARG A 5 -2.06 -22.28 48.58
C ARG A 5 -0.57 -21.94 48.44
N SER A 6 0.31 -22.83 48.87
CA SER A 6 1.76 -22.71 48.70
C SER A 6 2.18 -22.65 47.22
N ASN A 7 1.53 -23.43 46.35
CA ASN A 7 1.81 -23.39 44.93
C ASN A 7 1.32 -22.09 44.26
N CYS A 8 0.23 -21.50 44.75
CA CYS A 8 -0.27 -20.22 44.27
C CYS A 8 0.67 -19.06 44.66
N GLU A 9 1.17 -19.05 45.90
CA GLU A 9 2.12 -18.04 46.39
C GLU A 9 3.44 -18.08 45.61
N LYS A 10 3.95 -19.27 45.29
CA LYS A 10 5.14 -19.42 44.42
C LYS A 10 4.93 -18.86 43.02
N VAL A 11 3.75 -19.10 42.43
CA VAL A 11 3.42 -18.57 41.10
C VAL A 11 3.28 -17.04 41.14
N GLU A 12 2.70 -16.48 42.20
CA GLU A 12 2.58 -15.04 42.38
C GLU A 12 3.96 -14.36 42.49
N GLU A 13 4.87 -14.94 43.28
CA GLU A 13 6.25 -14.46 43.43
C GLU A 13 7.04 -14.57 42.10
N GLU A 14 6.86 -15.66 41.35
CA GLU A 14 7.45 -15.80 40.00
C GLU A 14 6.89 -14.76 39.00
N VAL A 15 5.58 -14.49 39.03
CA VAL A 15 4.97 -13.48 38.17
C VAL A 15 5.48 -12.09 38.52
N GLU A 16 5.62 -11.77 39.81
CA GLU A 16 6.19 -10.49 40.26
C GLU A 16 7.63 -10.32 39.79
N ARG A 17 8.47 -11.36 39.95
CA ARG A 17 9.85 -11.36 39.40
C ARG A 17 9.88 -11.11 37.90
N VAL A 18 9.05 -11.81 37.12
CA VAL A 18 8.99 -11.62 35.66
C VAL A 18 8.51 -10.22 35.29
N VAL A 19 7.60 -9.63 36.06
CA VAL A 19 7.14 -8.24 35.85
C VAL A 19 8.26 -7.25 36.12
N GLU A 20 9.06 -7.43 37.18
CA GLU A 20 10.22 -6.57 37.44
C GLU A 20 11.31 -6.73 36.38
N GLU A 21 11.67 -7.95 35.97
CA GLU A 21 12.60 -8.17 34.85
C GLU A 21 12.12 -7.49 33.54
N ALA A 22 10.82 -7.53 33.28
CA ALA A 22 10.24 -6.85 32.11
C ALA A 22 10.35 -5.33 32.22
N LYS A 23 10.20 -4.75 33.42
CA LYS A 23 10.38 -3.31 33.66
C LYS A 23 11.84 -2.90 33.47
N GLU A 24 12.78 -3.64 34.07
CA GLU A 24 14.22 -3.39 33.93
C GLU A 24 14.65 -3.46 32.45
N LEU A 25 14.18 -4.48 31.72
CA LEU A 25 14.45 -4.62 30.29
C LEU A 25 13.87 -3.43 29.49
N GLN A 26 12.67 -2.98 29.84
CA GLN A 26 12.02 -1.84 29.19
C GLN A 26 12.80 -0.54 29.44
N GLU A 27 13.33 -0.33 30.63
CA GLU A 27 14.14 0.85 31.00
C GLU A 27 15.52 0.81 30.33
N ALA A 28 16.18 -0.34 30.32
CA ALA A 28 17.43 -0.55 29.58
C ALA A 28 17.24 -0.29 28.08
N ALA A 29 16.15 -0.80 27.50
CA ALA A 29 15.80 -0.55 26.11
C ALA A 29 15.51 0.93 25.83
N ALA A 30 14.80 1.63 26.73
CA ALA A 30 14.53 3.06 26.60
C ALA A 30 15.83 3.88 26.64
N THR A 31 16.74 3.53 27.54
CA THR A 31 18.06 4.16 27.66
C THR A 31 18.91 3.95 26.41
N LEU A 32 18.95 2.72 25.88
CA LEU A 32 19.64 2.41 24.62
C LEU A 32 19.05 3.20 23.45
N ILE A 33 17.72 3.24 23.33
CA ILE A 33 17.03 4.00 22.28
C ILE A 33 17.39 5.50 22.34
N ASN A 34 17.42 6.07 23.55
CA ASN A 34 17.78 7.48 23.73
C ASN A 34 19.23 7.75 23.33
N ARG A 35 20.17 6.90 23.75
CA ARG A 35 21.58 7.03 23.39
C ARG A 35 21.80 6.91 21.88
N THR A 36 21.24 5.87 21.25
CA THR A 36 21.34 5.68 19.80
C THR A 36 20.70 6.84 19.04
N SER A 37 19.57 7.38 19.53
CA SER A 37 18.95 8.56 18.94
C SER A 37 19.86 9.80 18.99
N SER A 38 20.58 10.01 20.10
CA SER A 38 21.54 11.10 20.24
C SER A 38 22.75 10.93 19.31
N GLU A 39 23.31 9.72 19.26
CA GLU A 39 24.43 9.39 18.37
C GLU A 39 24.03 9.57 16.89
N GLU A 40 22.83 9.15 16.51
CA GLU A 40 22.25 9.36 15.18
C GLU A 40 22.11 10.86 14.83
N GLN A 41 21.63 11.69 15.76
CA GLN A 41 21.54 13.14 15.54
C GLN A 41 22.92 13.76 15.30
N SER A 42 23.94 13.31 16.05
CA SER A 42 25.31 13.79 15.88
C SER A 42 25.89 13.42 14.50
N LEU A 43 25.67 12.18 14.05
CA LEU A 43 26.08 11.71 12.72
C LEU A 43 25.34 12.47 11.62
N ARG A 44 24.06 12.76 11.82
CA ARG A 44 23.26 13.57 10.90
C ARG A 44 23.79 14.99 10.75
N GLN A 45 24.13 15.66 11.85
CA GLN A 45 24.73 16.99 11.79
C GLN A 45 26.05 16.96 11.03
N ARG A 46 26.90 15.95 11.27
CA ARG A 46 28.15 15.76 10.52
C ARG A 46 27.91 15.53 9.03
N ALA A 47 26.98 14.65 8.68
CA ALA A 47 26.64 14.36 7.28
C ALA A 47 26.14 15.62 6.56
N LEU A 48 25.24 16.38 7.20
CA LEU A 48 24.72 17.65 6.68
C LEU A 48 25.82 18.70 6.50
N SER A 49 26.71 18.85 7.49
CA SER A 49 27.84 19.78 7.38
C SER A 49 28.76 19.40 6.23
N LEU A 50 29.06 18.11 6.07
CA LEU A 50 29.95 17.62 5.03
C LEU A 50 29.34 17.81 3.63
N ASP A 51 28.05 17.48 3.47
CA ASP A 51 27.32 17.71 2.23
C ASP A 51 27.24 19.22 1.88
N SER A 52 27.03 20.10 2.87
CA SER A 52 27.07 21.55 2.65
C SER A 52 28.45 22.05 2.22
N ASN A 53 29.51 21.50 2.80
CA ASN A 53 30.89 21.83 2.47
C ASN A 53 31.25 21.38 1.05
N ILE A 54 30.84 20.17 0.65
CA ILE A 54 31.03 19.67 -0.72
C ILE A 54 30.32 20.56 -1.74
N ARG A 55 29.07 20.96 -1.47
CA ARG A 55 28.34 21.89 -2.35
C ARG A 55 29.04 23.24 -2.48
N ARG A 56 29.51 23.79 -1.35
CA ARG A 56 30.25 25.06 -1.31
C ARG A 56 31.56 24.98 -2.11
N LEU A 57 32.35 23.93 -1.91
CA LEU A 57 33.61 23.73 -2.65
C LEU A 57 33.34 23.60 -4.15
N ARG A 58 32.29 22.88 -4.54
CA ARG A 58 31.87 22.77 -5.94
C ARG A 58 31.48 24.11 -6.55
N SER A 59 30.70 24.93 -5.83
CA SER A 59 30.34 26.27 -6.31
C SER A 59 31.56 27.19 -6.45
N LEU A 60 32.50 27.11 -5.51
CA LEU A 60 33.75 27.88 -5.55
C LEU A 60 34.61 27.45 -6.75
N LEU A 61 34.72 26.14 -6.98
CA LEU A 61 35.45 25.59 -8.12
C LEU A 61 34.84 26.06 -9.45
N HIS A 62 33.51 25.97 -9.60
CA HIS A 62 32.82 26.47 -10.79
C HIS A 62 32.99 27.99 -11.00
N SER A 63 32.93 28.79 -9.94
CA SER A 63 33.15 30.24 -10.06
C SER A 63 34.58 30.58 -10.49
N SER A 64 35.58 29.87 -9.95
CA SER A 64 36.99 30.09 -10.31
C SER A 64 37.31 29.63 -11.73
N ILE A 65 36.67 28.55 -12.20
CA ILE A 65 36.78 28.12 -13.60
C ILE A 65 36.17 29.18 -14.53
N SER A 66 34.99 29.70 -14.20
CA SER A 66 34.29 30.71 -15.01
C SER A 66 35.02 32.06 -15.07
N SER A 67 35.78 32.45 -14.03
CA SER A 67 36.51 33.72 -14.00
C SER A 67 37.82 33.69 -14.78
N THR A 68 38.38 32.51 -15.03
CA THR A 68 39.74 32.34 -15.56
C THR A 68 39.70 32.07 -17.07
N ASN A 69 39.09 32.98 -17.83
CA ASN A 69 39.11 32.92 -19.28
C ASN A 69 40.47 33.41 -19.79
N ASN A 70 41.39 32.46 -20.06
CA ASN A 70 42.34 32.45 -21.20
C ASN A 70 43.82 32.07 -20.92
N LEU A 71 44.25 31.57 -19.75
CA LEU A 71 45.70 31.24 -19.58
C LEU A 71 46.08 29.84 -19.08
N LEU A 72 45.19 28.98 -18.59
CA LEU A 72 45.61 27.79 -17.83
C LEU A 72 44.99 26.47 -18.29
N ARG A 73 45.53 25.90 -19.38
CA ARG A 73 45.30 24.50 -19.76
C ARG A 73 45.82 23.51 -18.70
N PHE A 74 46.77 23.93 -17.85
CA PHE A 74 47.25 23.16 -16.69
C PHE A 74 46.27 23.21 -15.50
N ASP A 75 45.64 24.36 -15.22
CA ASP A 75 44.58 24.41 -14.18
C ASP A 75 43.32 23.66 -14.59
N SER A 76 43.00 23.58 -15.89
CA SER A 76 41.87 22.77 -16.36
C SER A 76 41.97 21.31 -15.92
N LYS A 77 43.14 20.67 -16.06
CA LYS A 77 43.34 19.27 -15.63
C LYS A 77 43.25 19.11 -14.11
N LEU A 78 43.76 20.10 -13.36
CA LEU A 78 43.69 20.09 -11.90
C LEU A 78 42.25 20.29 -11.42
N ALA A 79 41.49 21.18 -12.08
CA ALA A 79 40.09 21.44 -11.82
C ALA A 79 39.22 20.22 -12.13
N ASP A 80 39.43 19.55 -13.26
CA ASP A 80 38.74 18.31 -13.62
C ASP A 80 38.99 17.22 -12.58
N LYS A 81 40.23 17.09 -12.10
CA LYS A 81 40.59 16.14 -11.04
C LYS A 81 39.90 16.49 -9.71
N LEU A 82 39.86 17.77 -9.33
CA LEU A 82 39.23 18.22 -8.09
C LEU A 82 37.69 18.04 -8.14
N GLU A 83 37.08 18.27 -9.30
CA GLU A 83 35.67 18.01 -9.56
C GLU A 83 35.37 16.50 -9.48
N GLU A 84 36.23 15.66 -10.06
CA GLU A 84 36.11 14.20 -9.95
C GLU A 84 36.21 13.73 -8.49
N ASP A 85 37.12 14.30 -7.71
CA ASP A 85 37.29 13.96 -6.29
C ASP A 85 36.12 14.45 -5.44
N LEU A 86 35.59 15.65 -5.69
CA LEU A 86 34.35 16.15 -5.07
C LEU A 86 33.14 15.28 -5.44
N GLN A 87 33.09 14.79 -6.68
CA GLN A 87 32.04 13.90 -7.15
C GLN A 87 32.16 12.50 -6.52
N LYS A 88 33.37 11.96 -6.34
CA LYS A 88 33.62 10.73 -5.57
C LYS A 88 33.19 10.89 -4.11
N ALA A 89 33.55 12.00 -3.47
CA ALA A 89 33.12 12.29 -2.09
C ALA A 89 31.59 12.37 -1.99
N GLN A 90 30.93 13.02 -2.95
CA GLN A 90 29.47 13.06 -3.00
C GLN A 90 28.86 11.67 -3.22
N CYS A 91 29.43 10.87 -4.12
CA CYS A 91 29.01 9.50 -4.38
C CYS A 91 29.10 8.63 -3.11
N LEU A 92 30.22 8.71 -2.38
CA LEU A 92 30.42 7.95 -1.14
C LEU A 92 29.37 8.27 -0.07
N ILE A 93 28.94 9.52 0.05
CA ILE A 93 27.95 9.90 1.06
C ILE A 93 26.52 9.54 0.61
N TYR A 94 26.20 9.66 -0.68
CA TYR A 94 24.84 9.39 -1.19
C TYR A 94 24.57 7.92 -1.53
N ASP A 95 25.59 7.14 -1.90
CA ASP A 95 25.46 5.71 -2.23
C ASP A 95 25.92 4.80 -1.09
N GLY A 96 26.61 5.35 -0.08
CA GLY A 96 26.98 4.65 1.15
C GLY A 96 25.90 4.69 2.24
N ASP A 97 26.22 4.12 3.40
CA ASP A 97 25.32 4.05 4.56
C ASP A 97 24.99 5.43 5.16
N ALA A 98 25.83 6.43 4.89
CA ALA A 98 25.60 7.82 5.31
C ALA A 98 24.36 8.45 4.65
N SER A 99 23.90 7.89 3.53
CA SER A 99 22.71 8.35 2.79
C SER A 99 21.43 8.34 3.63
N ALA A 100 21.36 7.46 4.64
CA ALA A 100 20.24 7.39 5.58
C ALA A 100 20.11 8.65 6.46
N PHE A 101 21.21 9.39 6.65
CA PHE A 101 21.24 10.60 7.48
C PHE A 101 21.09 11.90 6.68
N LEU A 102 21.32 11.85 5.36
CA LEU A 102 21.14 13.01 4.49
C LEU A 102 19.67 13.27 4.13
N PRO A 103 19.31 14.54 3.83
CA PRO A 103 18.03 14.84 3.22
C PRO A 103 17.99 14.14 1.87
N SER A 104 16.96 13.33 1.68
CA SER A 104 16.78 12.55 0.47
C SER A 104 16.84 13.42 -0.78
N LYS A 105 17.67 13.02 -1.74
CA LYS A 105 17.60 13.57 -3.10
C LYS A 105 16.15 13.46 -3.59
N ALA A 106 15.67 14.50 -4.25
CA ALA A 106 14.36 14.51 -4.87
C ALA A 106 14.22 13.26 -5.75
N GLN A 107 13.40 12.31 -5.31
CA GLN A 107 12.92 11.24 -6.18
C GLN A 107 12.44 11.87 -7.49
N GLY A 108 12.68 11.21 -8.61
CA GLY A 108 12.19 11.69 -9.91
C GLY A 108 10.70 12.04 -9.82
N ALA A 109 10.27 13.08 -10.54
CA ALA A 109 8.89 13.59 -10.45
C ALA A 109 7.83 12.48 -10.59
N PHE A 110 8.11 11.49 -11.45
CA PHE A 110 7.30 10.28 -11.61
C PHE A 110 7.10 9.51 -10.31
N VAL A 111 8.18 9.21 -9.59
CA VAL A 111 8.12 8.44 -8.33
C VAL A 111 7.42 9.25 -7.24
N LYS A 112 7.68 10.56 -7.17
CA LYS A 112 6.97 11.48 -6.25
C LYS A 112 5.47 11.54 -6.52
N MET A 113 5.05 11.38 -7.78
CA MET A 113 3.64 11.37 -8.14
C MET A 113 2.89 10.24 -7.42
N PHE A 114 3.44 9.01 -7.40
CA PHE A 114 2.80 7.86 -6.75
C PHE A 114 3.04 7.83 -5.22
N ILE A 115 4.27 8.09 -4.78
CA ILE A 115 4.70 7.91 -3.38
C ILE A 115 4.39 9.14 -2.51
N GLY A 116 4.31 10.33 -3.10
CA GLY A 116 4.26 11.60 -2.38
C GLY A 116 5.64 12.10 -1.94
N PRO A 117 5.70 13.07 -1.02
CA PRO A 117 6.94 13.76 -0.65
C PRO A 117 7.90 12.94 0.24
N ILE A 118 7.71 11.62 0.34
CA ILE A 118 8.30 10.79 1.40
C ILE A 118 9.20 9.72 0.82
N ASN A 119 10.20 9.35 1.61
CA ASN A 119 11.20 8.37 1.22
C ASN A 119 10.67 6.94 1.25
N VAL A 120 11.16 6.15 0.30
CA VAL A 120 10.90 4.69 0.19
C VAL A 120 11.50 3.95 1.39
N ARG A 121 12.62 4.45 1.95
CA ARG A 121 13.26 3.90 3.15
C ARG A 121 13.27 4.95 4.26
N ALA A 122 12.53 4.66 5.32
CA ALA A 122 12.45 5.42 6.55
C ALA A 122 13.22 4.65 7.64
N SER A 123 14.51 4.95 7.79
CA SER A 123 15.34 4.37 8.86
C SER A 123 14.83 4.76 10.25
N ARG A 124 14.28 5.98 10.38
CA ARG A 124 13.90 6.59 11.66
C ARG A 124 12.44 6.34 12.00
N LYS A 125 12.14 6.09 13.29
CA LYS A 125 10.78 5.83 13.78
C LYS A 125 9.81 6.99 13.53
N ASP A 126 10.26 8.23 13.65
CA ASP A 126 9.46 9.43 13.34
C ASP A 126 9.12 9.52 11.85
N VAL A 127 10.08 9.21 10.98
CA VAL A 127 9.87 9.16 9.52
C VAL A 127 8.95 8.00 9.15
N GLN A 128 9.06 6.83 9.80
CA GLN A 128 8.16 5.70 9.59
C GLN A 128 6.70 6.06 9.95
N LEU A 129 6.50 6.76 11.08
CA LEU A 129 5.18 7.25 11.46
C LEU A 129 4.64 8.27 10.45
N LYS A 130 5.50 9.16 9.92
CA LYS A 130 5.12 10.09 8.86
C LYS A 130 4.71 9.39 7.56
N VAL A 131 5.42 8.32 7.15
CA VAL A 131 5.02 7.47 6.00
C VAL A 131 3.62 6.88 6.22
N LYS A 132 3.33 6.42 7.45
CA LYS A 132 2.02 5.88 7.82
C LYS A 132 0.92 6.93 7.80
N GLU A 133 1.16 8.11 8.36
CA GLU A 133 0.21 9.23 8.34
C GLU A 133 -0.15 9.63 6.90
N GLU A 134 0.84 9.69 6.03
CA GLU A 134 0.64 10.04 4.63
C GLU A 134 -0.07 8.95 3.83
N TYR A 135 0.17 7.67 4.12
CA TYR A 135 -0.66 6.58 3.59
C TYR A 135 -2.14 6.73 4.01
N ASN A 136 -2.39 7.02 5.28
CA ASN A 136 -3.76 7.21 5.78
C ASN A 136 -4.42 8.45 5.16
N SER A 137 -3.69 9.57 5.06
CA SER A 137 -4.12 10.79 4.38
C SER A 137 -4.40 10.53 2.89
N TYR A 138 -3.56 9.75 2.23
CA TYR A 138 -3.79 9.32 0.85
C TYR A 138 -5.08 8.50 0.72
N ARG A 139 -5.31 7.52 1.61
CA ARG A 139 -6.55 6.73 1.63
C ARG A 139 -7.81 7.56 1.85
N ASP A 140 -7.76 8.56 2.72
CA ASP A 140 -8.91 9.44 2.98
C ASP A 140 -9.21 10.34 1.77
N ARG A 141 -8.17 10.96 1.19
CA ARG A 141 -8.29 11.73 -0.05
C ARG A 141 -8.86 10.88 -1.18
N THR A 142 -8.36 9.66 -1.32
CA THR A 142 -8.83 8.69 -2.32
C THR A 142 -10.31 8.33 -2.11
N ALA A 143 -10.74 8.05 -0.88
CA ALA A 143 -12.13 7.73 -0.59
C ALA A 143 -13.06 8.92 -0.92
N LEU A 144 -12.63 10.16 -0.65
CA LEU A 144 -13.35 11.36 -1.05
C LEU A 144 -13.42 11.52 -2.58
N LEU A 145 -12.33 11.25 -3.29
CA LEU A 145 -12.32 11.31 -4.76
C LEU A 145 -13.21 10.23 -5.40
N PHE A 146 -13.28 9.03 -4.83
CA PHE A 146 -14.24 7.97 -5.23
C PHE A 146 -15.70 8.41 -5.07
N LEU A 147 -15.99 9.34 -4.16
CA LEU A 147 -17.32 9.92 -4.01
C LEU A 147 -17.53 11.08 -4.99
N LEU A 148 -16.61 12.05 -5.00
CA LEU A 148 -16.79 13.32 -5.72
C LEU A 148 -16.64 13.17 -7.24
N PHE A 149 -15.66 12.42 -7.74
CA PHE A 149 -15.40 12.32 -9.17
C PHE A 149 -16.59 11.69 -9.91
N PRO A 150 -17.10 10.50 -9.52
CA PRO A 150 -18.27 9.92 -10.18
C PRO A 150 -19.54 10.77 -10.00
N SER A 151 -19.71 11.44 -8.86
CA SER A 151 -20.82 12.37 -8.63
C SER A 151 -20.79 13.52 -9.64
N THR A 152 -19.64 14.16 -9.82
CA THR A 152 -19.47 15.23 -10.81
C THR A 152 -19.75 14.74 -12.22
N LEU A 153 -19.26 13.55 -12.60
CA LEU A 153 -19.56 12.97 -13.93
C LEU A 153 -21.06 12.73 -14.14
N LEU A 154 -21.77 12.21 -13.13
CA LEU A 154 -23.21 11.98 -13.22
C LEU A 154 -24.02 13.28 -13.27
N ILE A 155 -23.60 14.31 -12.53
CA ILE A 155 -24.23 15.64 -12.59
C ILE A 155 -24.01 16.26 -13.97
N LEU A 156 -22.77 16.27 -14.49
CA LEU A 156 -22.46 16.81 -15.81
C LEU A 156 -23.19 16.06 -16.93
N ARG A 157 -23.35 14.73 -16.80
CA ARG A 157 -24.17 13.92 -17.71
C ARG A 157 -25.62 14.41 -17.76
N SER A 158 -26.19 14.79 -16.63
CA SER A 158 -27.58 15.24 -16.53
C SER A 158 -27.77 16.71 -16.91
N TRP A 159 -26.76 17.56 -16.71
CA TRP A 159 -26.87 19.00 -16.89
C TRP A 159 -26.35 19.50 -18.24
N ILE A 160 -25.29 18.90 -18.77
CA ILE A 160 -24.56 19.44 -19.93
C ILE A 160 -24.67 18.52 -21.14
N TRP A 161 -24.73 17.21 -20.93
CA TRP A 161 -24.58 16.25 -22.03
C TRP A 161 -25.82 15.41 -22.35
N ASP A 162 -27.02 15.86 -21.94
CA ASP A 162 -28.31 15.25 -22.30
C ASP A 162 -28.34 13.71 -22.17
N GLY A 163 -27.66 13.16 -21.15
CA GLY A 163 -27.59 11.72 -20.91
C GLY A 163 -26.50 10.95 -21.69
N CYS A 164 -25.60 11.61 -22.41
CA CYS A 164 -24.46 11.01 -23.11
C CYS A 164 -23.12 11.50 -22.55
N LEU A 165 -22.36 10.65 -21.86
CA LEU A 165 -21.03 11.00 -21.36
C LEU A 165 -20.02 11.05 -22.51
N PRO A 166 -19.19 12.11 -22.64
CA PRO A 166 -18.10 12.09 -23.60
C PRO A 166 -17.07 11.02 -23.21
N ALA A 167 -16.33 10.51 -24.21
CA ALA A 167 -15.29 9.49 -23.98
C ALA A 167 -14.18 10.01 -23.03
N PHE A 168 -13.75 11.26 -23.22
CA PHE A 168 -12.63 11.84 -22.52
C PHE A 168 -12.79 11.88 -20.98
N PRO A 169 -13.90 12.38 -20.39
CA PRO A 169 -14.10 12.34 -18.94
C PRO A 169 -14.13 10.91 -18.35
N VAL A 170 -14.71 9.95 -19.08
CA VAL A 170 -14.76 8.55 -18.64
C VAL A 170 -13.37 7.93 -18.68
N GLN A 171 -12.59 8.17 -19.74
CA GLN A 171 -11.20 7.72 -19.84
C GLN A 171 -10.31 8.35 -18.78
N LEU A 172 -10.49 9.63 -18.49
CA LEU A 172 -9.78 10.33 -17.41
C LEU A 172 -10.05 9.68 -16.04
N TYR A 173 -11.30 9.30 -15.78
CA TYR A 173 -11.66 8.56 -14.57
C TYR A 173 -11.01 7.18 -14.51
N GLN A 174 -10.97 6.44 -15.63
CA GLN A 174 -10.29 5.14 -15.69
C GLN A 174 -8.77 5.24 -15.50
N ALA A 175 -8.14 6.25 -16.10
CA ALA A 175 -6.72 6.54 -15.91
C ALA A 175 -6.42 6.91 -14.44
N TRP A 176 -7.32 7.67 -13.80
CA TRP A 176 -7.22 7.99 -12.39
C TRP A 176 -7.36 6.74 -11.49
N LEU A 177 -8.29 5.83 -11.79
CA LEU A 177 -8.41 4.54 -11.07
C LEU A 177 -7.14 3.71 -11.18
N LEU A 178 -6.55 3.61 -12.38
CA LEU A 178 -5.29 2.89 -12.60
C LEU A 178 -4.14 3.51 -11.78
N PHE A 179 -4.01 4.84 -11.82
CA PHE A 179 -3.03 5.58 -11.04
C PHE A 179 -3.19 5.32 -9.53
N LEU A 180 -4.43 5.33 -9.06
CA LEU A 180 -4.77 5.15 -7.66
C LEU A 180 -4.44 3.74 -7.15
N TYR A 181 -4.88 2.70 -7.85
CA TYR A 181 -4.61 1.32 -7.42
C TYR A 181 -3.11 0.99 -7.46
N THR A 182 -2.40 1.54 -8.46
CA THR A 182 -0.93 1.45 -8.54
C THR A 182 -0.27 2.19 -7.37
N GLY A 183 -0.75 3.40 -7.03
CA GLY A 183 -0.24 4.20 -5.91
C GLY A 183 -0.48 3.54 -4.54
N LEU A 184 -1.65 2.92 -4.32
CA LEU A 184 -1.95 2.15 -3.12
C LEU A 184 -0.97 0.97 -2.98
N ALA A 185 -0.80 0.16 -4.02
CA ALA A 185 0.10 -0.99 -4.01
C ALA A 185 1.55 -0.58 -3.70
N LEU A 186 2.03 0.52 -4.30
CA LEU A 186 3.37 1.03 -4.04
C LEU A 186 3.54 1.53 -2.60
N ARG A 187 2.58 2.30 -2.08
CA ARG A 187 2.64 2.84 -0.70
C ARG A 187 2.57 1.74 0.36
N GLU A 188 1.83 0.67 0.11
CA GLU A 188 1.77 -0.48 1.02
C GLU A 188 3.07 -1.28 1.03
N ASN A 189 3.71 -1.43 -0.13
CA ASN A 189 5.05 -2.03 -0.21
C ASN A 189 6.09 -1.21 0.55
N ILE A 190 6.02 0.12 0.48
CA ILE A 190 6.89 1.01 1.24
C ILE A 190 6.65 0.87 2.74
N LEU A 191 5.39 0.86 3.19
CA LEU A 191 5.06 0.68 4.60
C LEU A 191 5.58 -0.65 5.16
N ARG A 192 5.53 -1.70 4.35
CA ARG A 192 6.06 -3.01 4.71
C ARG A 192 7.58 -3.00 4.89
N ILE A 193 8.32 -2.42 3.94
CA ILE A 193 9.79 -2.29 4.04
C ILE A 193 10.18 -1.48 5.29
N ASN A 194 9.30 -0.57 5.72
CA ASN A 194 9.48 0.28 6.89
C ASN A 194 8.92 -0.31 8.20
N GLY A 195 8.69 -1.62 8.25
CA GLY A 195 8.41 -2.33 9.51
C GLY A 195 6.95 -2.28 9.98
N SER A 196 6.01 -1.95 9.08
CA SER A 196 4.59 -2.22 9.25
C SER A 196 4.31 -3.71 9.03
N ASP A 197 3.48 -4.33 9.88
CA ASP A 197 3.04 -5.72 9.71
C ASP A 197 1.97 -5.85 8.60
N ILE A 198 2.34 -5.40 7.40
CA ILE A 198 1.58 -5.63 6.17
C ILE A 198 2.13 -6.91 5.56
N ARG A 199 1.29 -7.94 5.47
CA ARG A 199 1.72 -9.23 4.93
C ARG A 199 2.05 -9.13 3.43
N PRO A 200 3.08 -9.84 2.95
CA PRO A 200 3.49 -9.85 1.55
C PRO A 200 2.37 -10.11 0.54
N TRP A 201 2.41 -9.37 -0.57
CA TRP A 201 1.64 -9.63 -1.79
C TRP A 201 2.07 -10.93 -2.52
N GLU A 202 3.34 -11.30 -2.39
CA GLU A 202 3.99 -12.36 -3.18
C GLU A 202 4.35 -13.63 -2.42
N ARG A 203 4.01 -13.75 -1.13
CA ARG A 203 4.46 -14.90 -0.33
C ARG A 203 3.32 -15.54 0.46
N TYR A 204 2.62 -16.45 -0.21
CA TYR A 204 1.96 -17.54 0.47
C TYR A 204 3.00 -18.54 1.00
N LYS A 205 3.25 -18.44 2.30
CA LYS A 205 3.43 -19.55 3.25
C LYS A 205 3.94 -20.89 2.70
N THR A 206 5.24 -20.98 2.40
CA THR A 206 6.02 -22.11 2.92
C THR A 206 6.50 -21.71 4.32
N ARG A 207 6.47 -22.65 5.26
CA ARG A 207 6.70 -22.45 6.69
C ARG A 207 7.96 -21.61 6.99
N GLU A 208 7.90 -20.95 8.13
CA GLU A 208 9.02 -20.34 8.85
C GLU A 208 10.23 -21.28 8.92
N VAL A 209 11.41 -20.69 9.13
CA VAL A 209 12.77 -21.28 9.14
C VAL A 209 13.47 -21.16 7.78
N CYS A 210 14.04 -19.97 7.49
CA CYS A 210 15.32 -19.77 6.76
C CYS A 210 15.43 -18.33 6.20
N TRP A 211 15.38 -17.29 7.05
CA TRP A 211 15.88 -15.95 6.67
C TRP A 211 16.80 -15.34 7.73
N ARG A 212 17.16 -16.10 8.77
CA ARG A 212 18.10 -15.66 9.82
C ARG A 212 19.45 -16.37 9.76
N LYS A 213 19.78 -17.06 8.66
CA LYS A 213 21.01 -17.87 8.58
C LYS A 213 21.76 -17.83 7.23
N THR A 214 21.52 -16.82 6.41
CA THR A 214 22.26 -16.62 5.14
C THR A 214 22.69 -15.15 4.99
N GLU A 215 23.43 -14.68 6.00
CA GLU A 215 24.40 -13.60 5.85
C GLU A 215 25.79 -14.22 6.16
N VAL A 216 26.16 -15.22 5.37
CA VAL A 216 27.51 -15.76 5.30
C VAL A 216 27.92 -15.67 3.84
N GLN A 217 28.96 -14.87 3.60
CA GLN A 217 29.72 -14.63 2.38
C GLN A 217 29.05 -14.94 1.02
N LEU A 218 28.84 -13.89 0.21
CA LEU A 218 28.96 -14.04 -1.25
C LEU A 218 29.96 -13.01 -1.81
N PRO A 219 31.02 -13.45 -2.53
CA PRO A 219 32.06 -12.56 -3.04
C PRO A 219 31.55 -11.63 -4.14
N LYS A 220 32.07 -10.40 -4.13
CA LYS A 220 31.99 -9.45 -5.24
C LYS A 220 32.84 -9.98 -6.41
N ALA A 221 32.26 -10.75 -7.33
CA ALA A 221 32.93 -11.04 -8.60
C ALA A 221 31.94 -11.39 -9.72
N LEU A 222 32.07 -10.66 -10.83
CA LEU A 222 31.56 -10.94 -12.18
C LEU A 222 30.04 -10.92 -12.41
N LEU A 223 29.49 -9.72 -12.61
CA LEU A 223 28.43 -9.51 -13.60
C LEU A 223 28.73 -8.22 -14.41
N PRO A 224 28.72 -8.27 -15.77
CA PRO A 224 28.96 -7.11 -16.61
C PRO A 224 27.82 -6.08 -16.50
N LYS A 225 28.20 -4.79 -16.55
CA LYS A 225 27.40 -3.63 -16.12
C LYS A 225 26.26 -3.18 -17.06
N ASP A 226 25.97 -3.88 -18.15
CA ASP A 226 25.12 -3.27 -19.21
C ASP A 226 23.67 -3.78 -19.30
N ASN A 227 23.24 -4.74 -18.47
CA ASN A 227 21.87 -5.31 -18.58
C ASN A 227 21.00 -5.28 -17.30
N VAL A 228 21.35 -4.49 -16.30
CA VAL A 228 20.57 -4.41 -15.04
C VAL A 228 19.19 -3.74 -15.23
N LYS A 229 19.05 -2.84 -16.21
CA LYS A 229 17.76 -2.19 -16.51
C LYS A 229 16.74 -3.15 -17.14
N LEU A 230 17.20 -4.17 -17.87
CA LEU A 230 16.31 -5.11 -18.57
C LEU A 230 15.82 -6.24 -17.66
N VAL A 231 16.63 -6.66 -16.68
CA VAL A 231 16.24 -7.72 -15.72
C VAL A 231 15.22 -7.22 -14.70
N VAL A 232 15.30 -5.96 -14.27
CA VAL A 232 14.33 -5.36 -13.33
C VAL A 232 12.99 -5.01 -14.01
N LEU A 233 13.02 -4.58 -15.28
CA LEU A 233 11.80 -4.44 -16.08
C LEU A 233 11.21 -5.81 -16.46
N GLY A 234 12.04 -6.80 -16.78
CA GLY A 234 11.61 -8.16 -17.11
C GLY A 234 10.91 -8.85 -15.93
N ALA A 235 11.42 -8.72 -14.71
CA ALA A 235 10.82 -9.32 -13.51
C ALA A 235 9.46 -8.72 -13.12
N SER A 236 9.10 -7.53 -13.63
CA SER A 236 7.81 -6.89 -13.35
C SER A 236 6.78 -7.08 -14.48
N ILE A 237 7.21 -7.51 -15.68
CA ILE A 237 6.36 -7.60 -16.88
C ILE A 237 6.14 -9.06 -17.31
N LEU A 238 7.02 -10.01 -16.95
CA LEU A 238 6.88 -11.40 -17.38
C LEU A 238 5.69 -12.23 -16.82
N PRO A 239 4.95 -11.84 -15.76
CA PRO A 239 3.73 -12.58 -15.42
C PRO A 239 2.54 -12.23 -16.34
N LEU A 240 2.63 -11.21 -17.21
CA LEU A 240 1.48 -10.67 -17.95
C LEU A 240 1.00 -11.51 -19.14
N VAL A 241 1.72 -12.55 -19.56
CA VAL A 241 1.34 -13.32 -20.78
C VAL A 241 1.28 -14.85 -20.55
N GLY A 242 1.83 -15.38 -19.45
CA GLY A 242 1.95 -16.83 -19.22
C GLY A 242 0.96 -17.47 -18.24
N CYS A 243 0.10 -16.71 -17.55
CA CYS A 243 -0.70 -17.22 -16.41
C CYS A 243 -2.21 -17.26 -16.63
N SER A 244 -2.68 -17.11 -17.87
CA SER A 244 -4.11 -16.98 -18.18
C SER A 244 -4.92 -18.28 -18.05
N LEU A 245 -4.28 -19.46 -18.06
CA LEU A 245 -4.98 -20.75 -17.93
C LEU A 245 -4.80 -21.45 -16.57
N LEU A 246 -3.72 -21.13 -15.83
CA LEU A 246 -3.48 -21.66 -14.48
C LEU A 246 -4.19 -20.85 -13.37
N SER A 247 -4.61 -19.61 -13.66
CA SER A 247 -5.34 -18.77 -12.72
C SER A 247 -6.74 -19.30 -12.39
N ILE A 248 -7.38 -20.04 -13.31
CA ILE A 248 -8.75 -20.56 -13.14
C ILE A 248 -8.82 -21.65 -12.04
N ALA A 249 -7.76 -22.44 -11.87
CA ALA A 249 -7.68 -23.47 -10.83
C ALA A 249 -7.31 -22.94 -9.43
N PHE A 250 -6.77 -21.71 -9.34
CA PHE A 250 -6.34 -21.11 -8.08
C PHE A 250 -7.46 -20.35 -7.34
N PHE A 251 -8.65 -20.23 -7.93
CA PHE A 251 -9.83 -19.54 -7.36
C PHE A 251 -10.45 -20.22 -6.12
N ALA A 252 -9.90 -21.34 -5.66
CA ALA A 252 -10.46 -22.16 -4.58
C ALA A 252 -9.79 -21.99 -3.19
N LEU A 253 -9.02 -20.92 -2.92
CA LEU A 253 -8.33 -20.76 -1.63
C LEU A 253 -9.02 -19.77 -0.65
N PRO A 254 -9.37 -20.21 0.58
CA PRO A 254 -10.26 -19.52 1.51
C PRO A 254 -9.52 -18.58 2.49
N ASN A 255 -8.91 -17.49 1.98
CA ASN A 255 -8.20 -16.54 2.85
C ASN A 255 -8.53 -15.08 2.52
N VAL A 256 -9.22 -14.41 3.46
CA VAL A 256 -9.58 -12.98 3.49
C VAL A 256 -8.45 -12.04 3.04
N ARG A 257 -7.21 -12.42 3.38
CA ARG A 257 -6.00 -11.62 3.22
C ARG A 257 -5.50 -11.55 1.78
N ILE A 258 -5.85 -12.51 0.94
CA ILE A 258 -5.34 -12.58 -0.44
C ILE A 258 -6.41 -12.14 -1.43
N LEU A 259 -7.68 -12.29 -1.09
CA LEU A 259 -8.75 -11.73 -1.88
C LEU A 259 -8.57 -10.22 -2.14
N TRP A 260 -8.12 -9.45 -1.14
CA TRP A 260 -7.87 -8.03 -1.31
C TRP A 260 -6.74 -7.73 -2.31
N ILE A 261 -5.72 -8.60 -2.36
CA ILE A 261 -4.61 -8.51 -3.33
C ILE A 261 -5.15 -8.80 -4.74
N TYR A 262 -5.93 -9.88 -4.91
CA TYR A 262 -6.57 -10.19 -6.18
C TYR A 262 -7.50 -9.08 -6.65
N HIS A 263 -8.27 -8.49 -5.73
CA HIS A 263 -9.15 -7.36 -6.01
C HIS A 263 -8.37 -6.17 -6.60
N HIS A 264 -7.18 -5.85 -6.07
CA HIS A 264 -6.33 -4.77 -6.60
C HIS A 264 -5.86 -5.05 -8.03
N TYR A 265 -5.37 -6.27 -8.29
CA TYR A 265 -4.91 -6.64 -9.62
C TYR A 265 -6.06 -6.70 -10.64
N CYS A 266 -7.20 -7.27 -10.27
CA CYS A 266 -8.39 -7.29 -11.11
C CYS A 266 -8.89 -5.87 -11.42
N ALA A 267 -8.87 -4.96 -10.44
CA ALA A 267 -9.27 -3.57 -10.66
C ALA A 267 -8.28 -2.80 -11.57
N MET A 268 -6.98 -3.01 -11.42
CA MET A 268 -5.96 -2.44 -12.32
C MET A 268 -6.12 -2.96 -13.76
N LEU A 269 -6.32 -4.27 -13.91
CA LEU A 269 -6.54 -4.90 -15.20
C LEU A 269 -7.82 -4.43 -15.86
N MET A 270 -8.91 -4.28 -15.08
CA MET A 270 -10.17 -3.75 -15.55
C MET A 270 -10.04 -2.30 -16.01
N ALA A 271 -9.33 -1.45 -15.28
CA ALA A 271 -9.07 -0.07 -15.69
C ALA A 271 -8.24 -0.02 -16.99
N LEU A 272 -7.22 -0.88 -17.12
CA LEU A 272 -6.40 -0.98 -18.33
C LEU A 272 -7.23 -1.43 -19.55
N VAL A 273 -8.04 -2.47 -19.41
CA VAL A 273 -8.92 -2.96 -20.48
C VAL A 273 -10.02 -1.94 -20.81
N SER A 274 -10.52 -1.20 -19.81
CA SER A 274 -11.51 -0.15 -20.04
C SER A 274 -10.93 1.06 -20.77
N LEU A 275 -9.63 1.34 -20.64
CA LEU A 275 -8.95 2.43 -21.36
C LEU A 275 -8.79 2.14 -22.86
N THR A 276 -8.72 0.88 -23.26
CA THR A 276 -8.65 0.50 -24.68
C THR A 276 -10.01 0.55 -25.37
N TRP A 277 -11.08 0.86 -24.63
CA TRP A 277 -12.41 1.02 -25.19
C TRP A 277 -12.59 2.44 -25.76
N GLU A 278 -12.61 2.54 -27.09
CA GLU A 278 -12.99 3.77 -27.78
C GLU A 278 -14.52 3.89 -27.83
N ILE A 279 -15.07 4.85 -27.08
CA ILE A 279 -16.48 5.23 -27.20
C ILE A 279 -16.61 6.08 -28.47
N LYS A 280 -16.77 5.45 -29.63
CA LYS A 280 -17.13 6.16 -30.87
C LYS A 280 -18.52 6.76 -30.72
N GLY A 281 -18.64 8.06 -31.02
CA GLY A 281 -19.91 8.80 -30.99
C GLY A 281 -20.91 8.20 -31.99
N GLN A 282 -21.77 7.32 -31.50
CA GLN A 282 -22.82 6.68 -32.28
C GLN A 282 -24.20 7.19 -31.85
N PRO A 283 -25.21 7.15 -32.73
CA PRO A 283 -26.50 7.81 -32.53
C PRO A 283 -27.34 7.31 -31.33
N ASN A 284 -26.96 6.20 -30.69
CA ASN A 284 -27.65 5.63 -29.50
C ASN A 284 -26.76 5.62 -28.24
N CYS A 285 -26.09 6.73 -27.96
CA CYS A 285 -25.13 6.87 -26.86
C CYS A 285 -25.71 6.55 -25.46
N ALA A 286 -26.92 7.04 -25.16
CA ALA A 286 -27.52 6.90 -23.83
C ALA A 286 -27.77 5.44 -23.43
N GLN A 287 -28.22 4.60 -24.38
CA GLN A 287 -28.50 3.18 -24.14
C GLN A 287 -27.21 2.36 -24.02
N LYS A 288 -26.20 2.64 -24.85
CA LYS A 288 -24.89 1.96 -24.80
C LYS A 288 -24.11 2.27 -23.51
N GLN A 289 -24.31 3.46 -22.93
CA GLN A 289 -23.62 3.89 -21.70
C GLN A 289 -24.34 3.56 -20.40
N ARG A 290 -25.45 2.82 -20.44
CA ARG A 290 -26.19 2.43 -19.23
C ARG A 290 -25.31 1.65 -18.24
N GLY A 291 -24.42 0.80 -18.75
CA GLY A 291 -23.43 0.08 -17.92
C GLY A 291 -22.45 1.02 -17.22
N VAL A 292 -21.94 2.03 -17.94
CA VAL A 292 -21.02 3.05 -17.38
C VAL A 292 -21.73 3.88 -16.30
N GLN A 293 -22.99 4.27 -16.54
CA GLN A 293 -23.78 4.99 -15.54
C GLN A 293 -23.96 4.18 -14.25
N LEU A 294 -24.33 2.91 -14.37
CA LEU A 294 -24.50 2.04 -13.20
C LEU A 294 -23.17 1.79 -12.48
N PHE A 295 -22.06 1.67 -13.23
CA PHE A 295 -20.73 1.56 -12.66
C PHE A 295 -20.32 2.82 -11.87
N LEU A 296 -20.62 4.02 -12.39
CA LEU A 296 -20.37 5.28 -11.68
C LEU A 296 -21.23 5.40 -10.41
N GLN A 297 -22.49 4.97 -10.45
CA GLN A 297 -23.35 4.90 -9.26
C GLN A 297 -22.80 3.92 -8.22
N TRP A 298 -22.34 2.75 -8.67
CA TRP A 298 -21.68 1.77 -7.80
C TRP A 298 -20.40 2.35 -7.18
N ALA A 299 -19.59 3.07 -7.97
CA ALA A 299 -18.38 3.72 -7.48
C ALA A 299 -18.65 4.78 -6.40
N MET A 300 -19.76 5.54 -6.52
CA MET A 300 -20.19 6.45 -5.44
C MET A 300 -20.52 5.69 -4.15
N MET A 301 -21.30 4.61 -4.26
CA MET A 301 -21.65 3.77 -3.11
C MET A 301 -20.39 3.17 -2.47
N GLN A 302 -19.43 2.74 -3.30
CA GLN A 302 -18.12 2.27 -2.86
C GLN A 302 -17.34 3.37 -2.13
N GLY A 303 -17.35 4.61 -2.61
CA GLY A 303 -16.74 5.76 -1.92
C GLY A 303 -17.32 5.99 -0.51
N VAL A 304 -18.64 5.91 -0.36
CA VAL A 304 -19.31 6.00 0.95
C VAL A 304 -18.88 4.84 1.86
N ALA A 305 -18.87 3.61 1.34
CA ALA A 305 -18.43 2.44 2.09
C ALA A 305 -16.96 2.57 2.53
N MET A 306 -16.08 3.06 1.66
CA MET A 306 -14.66 3.32 1.96
C MET A 306 -14.49 4.35 3.09
N LEU A 307 -15.24 5.44 3.10
CA LEU A 307 -15.19 6.45 4.17
C LEU A 307 -15.61 5.85 5.52
N LEU A 308 -16.70 5.09 5.54
CA LEU A 308 -17.20 4.41 6.74
C LEU A 308 -16.20 3.36 7.24
N GLN A 309 -15.67 2.53 6.34
CA GLN A 309 -14.65 1.53 6.65
C GLN A 309 -13.37 2.17 7.20
N ASN A 310 -12.85 3.21 6.54
CA ASN A 310 -11.62 3.89 6.95
C ASN A 310 -11.77 4.50 8.35
N ARG A 311 -12.88 5.16 8.65
CA ARG A 311 -13.14 5.72 10.00
C ARG A 311 -13.22 4.63 11.06
N TYR A 312 -14.01 3.59 10.79
CA TYR A 312 -14.22 2.50 11.73
C TYR A 312 -12.93 1.75 12.06
N GLN A 313 -12.22 1.32 11.03
CA GLN A 313 -11.03 0.52 11.21
C GLN A 313 -9.90 1.32 11.90
N ARG A 314 -9.80 2.63 11.62
CA ARG A 314 -8.83 3.52 12.25
C ARG A 314 -9.10 3.70 13.75
N GLN A 315 -10.35 3.92 14.15
CA GLN A 315 -10.72 4.02 15.56
C GLN A 315 -10.31 2.77 16.33
N ARG A 316 -10.61 1.58 15.80
CA ARG A 316 -10.26 0.30 16.42
C ARG A 316 -8.74 0.11 16.53
N LEU A 317 -8.00 0.46 15.49
CA LEU A 317 -6.54 0.38 15.51
C LEU A 317 -5.96 1.24 16.63
N TYR A 318 -6.44 2.49 16.80
CA TYR A 318 -6.01 3.35 17.90
C TYR A 318 -6.33 2.75 19.27
N THR A 319 -7.51 2.16 19.46
CA THR A 319 -7.84 1.46 20.70
C THR A 319 -6.91 0.26 20.95
N ARG A 320 -6.59 -0.54 19.92
CA ARG A 320 -5.67 -1.68 20.07
C ARG A 320 -4.25 -1.23 20.40
N ILE A 321 -3.79 -0.10 19.85
CA ILE A 321 -2.49 0.49 20.18
C ILE A 321 -2.48 0.95 21.63
N ALA A 322 -3.53 1.63 22.10
CA ALA A 322 -3.65 2.07 23.49
C ALA A 322 -3.68 0.90 24.49
N LEU A 323 -4.27 -0.24 24.08
CA LEU A 323 -4.30 -1.48 24.86
C LEU A 323 -3.03 -2.34 24.74
N GLY A 324 -2.00 -1.89 24.01
CA GLY A 324 -0.77 -2.66 23.79
C GLY A 324 -0.94 -3.91 22.88
N LYS A 325 -2.11 -4.09 22.26
CA LYS A 325 -2.45 -5.26 21.41
C LYS A 325 -2.11 -5.07 19.92
N ALA A 326 -1.48 -3.94 19.57
CA ALA A 326 -1.03 -3.60 18.23
C ALA A 326 0.16 -2.64 18.31
N LYS A 327 1.10 -2.76 17.37
CA LYS A 327 2.27 -1.88 17.28
C LYS A 327 1.85 -0.53 16.70
N ARG A 328 2.53 0.56 17.09
CA ARG A 328 2.31 1.90 16.49
C ARG A 328 2.49 1.93 14.97
N MET A 329 3.28 1.02 14.39
CA MET A 329 3.48 0.90 12.94
C MET A 329 2.43 0.03 12.23
N ASP A 330 1.55 -0.65 12.95
CA ASP A 330 0.51 -1.45 12.33
C ASP A 330 -0.48 -0.54 11.62
N VAL A 331 -0.88 -0.92 10.41
CA VAL A 331 -1.92 -0.23 9.66
C VAL A 331 -3.24 -0.95 9.80
N VAL A 332 -4.30 -0.23 9.46
CA VAL A 332 -5.64 -0.77 9.36
C VAL A 332 -5.66 -1.92 8.35
N TRP A 333 -5.86 -3.15 8.82
CA TRP A 333 -5.93 -4.32 7.95
C TRP A 333 -6.93 -5.37 8.45
N GLY A 334 -7.74 -5.87 7.51
CA GLY A 334 -8.32 -7.23 7.47
C GLY A 334 -9.22 -7.74 8.60
N GLU A 335 -9.36 -7.05 9.72
CA GLU A 335 -10.27 -7.45 10.80
C GLU A 335 -11.33 -6.37 11.00
N THR A 336 -12.47 -6.51 10.33
CA THR A 336 -13.64 -5.62 10.42
C THR A 336 -14.55 -5.92 11.61
N ALA A 337 -14.08 -6.65 12.63
CA ALA A 337 -14.93 -7.03 13.77
C ALA A 337 -14.62 -6.21 15.03
N GLY A 338 -15.31 -5.08 15.19
CA GLY A 338 -15.47 -4.33 16.42
C GLY A 338 -16.90 -4.41 16.99
N VAL A 339 -17.18 -3.52 17.95
CA VAL A 339 -18.34 -3.44 18.86
C VAL A 339 -19.68 -3.72 18.16
N ASP A 340 -20.56 -4.46 18.85
CA ASP A 340 -21.79 -5.08 18.31
C ASP A 340 -22.71 -4.11 17.53
N GLY A 341 -22.73 -2.79 17.84
CA GLY A 341 -23.60 -1.81 17.17
C GLY A 341 -23.14 -1.31 15.79
N GLN A 342 -21.84 -1.06 15.58
CA GLN A 342 -21.36 -0.45 14.32
C GLN A 342 -21.18 -1.46 13.18
N LEU A 343 -20.99 -2.74 13.52
CA LEU A 343 -20.98 -3.82 12.53
C LEU A 343 -22.35 -3.97 11.86
N TRP A 344 -23.43 -3.74 12.61
CA TRP A 344 -24.81 -3.81 12.12
C TRP A 344 -25.11 -2.79 11.01
N LEU A 345 -24.45 -1.63 11.03
CA LEU A 345 -24.57 -0.62 9.97
C LEU A 345 -23.72 -0.96 8.75
N LEU A 346 -22.48 -1.41 8.96
CA LEU A 346 -21.53 -1.65 7.86
C LEU A 346 -21.88 -2.90 7.04
N CYS A 347 -22.34 -3.96 7.70
CA CYS A 347 -22.62 -5.24 7.06
C CYS A 347 -23.68 -5.18 5.93
N PRO A 348 -24.88 -4.57 6.11
CA PRO A 348 -25.87 -4.49 5.04
C PRO A 348 -25.37 -3.66 3.86
N ILE A 349 -24.63 -2.57 4.12
CA ILE A 349 -24.04 -1.74 3.06
C ILE A 349 -23.08 -2.57 2.20
N LEU A 350 -22.27 -3.44 2.81
CA LEU A 350 -21.35 -4.31 2.07
C LEU A 350 -22.07 -5.34 1.21
N PHE A 351 -23.14 -5.96 1.72
CA PHE A 351 -23.93 -6.91 0.92
C PHE A 351 -24.66 -6.25 -0.24
N ILE A 352 -25.25 -5.06 -0.01
CA ILE A 352 -25.89 -4.28 -1.08
C ILE A 352 -24.87 -3.91 -2.16
N LEU A 353 -23.68 -3.46 -1.75
CA LEU A 353 -22.62 -3.08 -2.67
C LEU A 353 -22.10 -4.25 -3.51
N GLN A 354 -21.91 -5.42 -2.90
CA GLN A 354 -21.50 -6.65 -3.60
C GLN A 354 -22.61 -7.16 -4.54
N GLY A 355 -23.86 -7.12 -4.10
CA GLY A 355 -25.01 -7.48 -4.94
C GLY A 355 -25.15 -6.54 -6.14
N PHE A 356 -24.93 -5.24 -5.93
CA PHE A 356 -24.95 -4.26 -7.01
C PHE A 356 -23.76 -4.42 -7.96
N GLU A 357 -22.56 -4.71 -7.45
CA GLU A 357 -21.37 -5.06 -8.26
C GLU A 357 -21.66 -6.25 -9.20
N ALA A 358 -22.23 -7.33 -8.65
CA ALA A 358 -22.62 -8.51 -9.43
C ALA A 358 -23.70 -8.19 -10.46
N TYR A 359 -24.71 -7.39 -10.08
CA TYR A 359 -25.79 -6.97 -10.99
C TYR A 359 -25.23 -6.18 -12.19
N VAL A 360 -24.32 -5.23 -11.95
CA VAL A 360 -23.65 -4.48 -13.03
C VAL A 360 -22.85 -5.42 -13.92
N GLY A 361 -22.07 -6.34 -13.35
CA GLY A 361 -21.29 -7.33 -14.11
C GLY A 361 -22.17 -8.23 -14.99
N LEU A 362 -23.27 -8.77 -14.44
CA LEU A 362 -24.23 -9.60 -15.18
C LEU A 362 -24.95 -8.81 -16.28
N LEU A 363 -25.29 -7.54 -16.05
CA LEU A 363 -25.91 -6.69 -17.05
C LEU A 363 -24.96 -6.41 -18.23
N LEU A 364 -23.68 -6.18 -17.96
CA LEU A 364 -22.66 -6.02 -19.01
C LEU A 364 -22.51 -7.30 -19.82
N LEU A 365 -22.44 -8.46 -19.17
CA LEU A 365 -22.38 -9.77 -19.84
C LEU A 365 -23.62 -10.02 -20.72
N LYS A 366 -24.82 -9.73 -20.21
CA LYS A 366 -26.06 -9.84 -20.99
C LYS A 366 -26.05 -8.91 -22.20
N THR A 367 -25.53 -7.69 -22.05
CA THR A 367 -25.44 -6.71 -23.15
C THR A 367 -24.46 -7.16 -24.24
N ALA A 368 -23.35 -7.79 -23.85
CA ALA A 368 -22.39 -8.39 -24.78
C ALA A 368 -22.99 -9.60 -25.52
N LEU A 369 -23.72 -10.48 -24.82
CA LEU A 369 -24.34 -11.68 -25.41
C LEU A 369 -25.46 -11.36 -26.41
N VAL A 370 -26.23 -10.29 -26.18
CA VAL A 370 -27.30 -9.84 -27.09
C VAL A 370 -26.72 -9.12 -28.33
N GLY A 371 -25.40 -8.89 -28.39
CA GLY A 371 -24.73 -8.29 -29.55
C GLY A 371 -24.93 -6.78 -29.69
N VAL A 372 -25.37 -6.09 -28.62
CA VAL A 372 -25.57 -4.62 -28.64
C VAL A 372 -24.23 -3.87 -28.72
N VAL A 373 -23.15 -4.50 -28.22
CA VAL A 373 -21.78 -4.01 -28.16
C VAL A 373 -20.85 -5.21 -28.45
N PRO A 374 -20.37 -5.44 -29.69
CA PRO A 374 -19.55 -6.60 -30.07
C PRO A 374 -18.12 -6.58 -29.48
N GLU A 375 -17.76 -5.56 -28.72
CA GLU A 375 -16.46 -5.38 -28.10
C GLU A 375 -16.24 -6.37 -26.94
N TRP A 376 -15.24 -7.24 -27.10
CA TRP A 376 -14.86 -8.25 -26.10
C TRP A 376 -14.48 -7.63 -24.74
N GLN A 377 -14.03 -6.38 -24.73
CA GLN A 377 -13.69 -5.62 -23.51
C GLN A 377 -14.86 -5.56 -22.53
N VAL A 378 -16.09 -5.41 -23.03
CA VAL A 378 -17.30 -5.31 -22.18
C VAL A 378 -17.62 -6.66 -21.53
N SER A 379 -17.48 -7.75 -22.28
CA SER A 379 -17.64 -9.10 -21.76
C SER A 379 -16.58 -9.41 -20.69
N PHE A 380 -15.31 -9.06 -20.97
CA PHE A 380 -14.20 -9.26 -20.05
C PHE A 380 -14.36 -8.47 -18.75
N CYS A 381 -14.70 -7.18 -18.83
CA CYS A 381 -14.95 -6.34 -17.64
C CYS A 381 -16.16 -6.84 -16.84
N GLY A 382 -17.23 -7.28 -17.52
CA GLY A 382 -18.40 -7.87 -16.87
C GLY A 382 -18.06 -9.14 -16.09
N ALA A 383 -17.26 -10.03 -16.68
CA ALA A 383 -16.80 -11.25 -16.01
C ALA A 383 -15.93 -10.94 -14.77
N LEU A 384 -14.99 -9.98 -14.88
CA LEU A 384 -14.16 -9.55 -13.75
C LEU A 384 -14.99 -8.96 -12.60
N LEU A 385 -16.01 -8.15 -12.89
CA LEU A 385 -16.90 -7.59 -11.85
C LEU A 385 -17.68 -8.69 -11.11
N VAL A 386 -18.23 -9.67 -11.82
CA VAL A 386 -18.93 -10.80 -11.18
C VAL A 386 -17.98 -11.60 -10.30
N LEU A 387 -16.77 -11.86 -10.79
CA LEU A 387 -15.75 -12.59 -10.07
C LEU A 387 -15.32 -11.87 -8.78
N MET A 388 -15.10 -10.56 -8.86
CA MET A 388 -14.80 -9.73 -7.69
C MET A 388 -15.95 -9.70 -6.69
N ALA A 389 -17.19 -9.55 -7.16
CA ALA A 389 -18.38 -9.55 -6.32
C ALA A 389 -18.56 -10.87 -5.55
N VAL A 390 -18.40 -12.01 -6.23
CA VAL A 390 -18.47 -13.34 -5.62
C VAL A 390 -17.35 -13.54 -4.60
N GLY A 391 -16.12 -13.16 -4.93
CA GLY A 391 -15.00 -13.21 -3.99
C GLY A 391 -15.27 -12.39 -2.73
N ASN A 392 -15.70 -11.13 -2.91
CA ASN A 392 -16.06 -10.22 -1.82
C ASN A 392 -17.19 -10.78 -0.93
N PHE A 393 -18.19 -11.41 -1.55
CA PHE A 393 -19.31 -12.06 -0.87
C PHE A 393 -18.85 -13.26 -0.02
N ILE A 394 -18.11 -14.19 -0.60
CA ILE A 394 -17.57 -15.37 0.10
C ILE A 394 -16.77 -14.93 1.32
N ASN A 395 -15.92 -13.93 1.16
CA ASN A 395 -15.10 -13.40 2.24
C ASN A 395 -15.92 -12.76 3.37
N THR A 396 -16.95 -11.99 3.01
CA THR A 396 -17.84 -11.36 3.98
C THR A 396 -18.58 -12.42 4.80
N VAL A 397 -19.13 -13.43 4.12
CA VAL A 397 -19.82 -14.56 4.76
C VAL A 397 -18.87 -15.36 5.67
N GLN A 398 -17.66 -15.68 5.20
CA GLN A 398 -16.66 -16.38 6.01
C GLN A 398 -16.26 -15.60 7.26
N THR A 399 -16.13 -14.28 7.16
CA THR A 399 -15.79 -13.41 8.29
C THR A 399 -16.91 -13.40 9.34
N LEU A 400 -18.17 -13.27 8.89
CA LEU A 400 -19.34 -13.32 9.76
C LEU A 400 -19.52 -14.70 10.41
N MET A 401 -19.34 -15.78 9.66
CA MET A 401 -19.39 -17.15 10.18
C MET A 401 -18.33 -17.37 11.25
N THR A 402 -17.09 -16.95 11.00
CA THR A 402 -16.00 -17.06 11.98
C THR A 402 -16.34 -16.29 13.26
N LYS A 403 -16.87 -15.07 13.14
CA LYS A 403 -17.31 -14.26 14.29
C LYS A 403 -18.45 -14.93 15.07
N SER A 404 -19.46 -15.45 14.38
CA SER A 404 -20.60 -16.13 15.01
C SER A 404 -20.14 -17.36 15.81
N ARG A 405 -19.18 -18.13 15.29
CA ARG A 405 -18.56 -19.27 15.96
C ARG A 405 -17.79 -18.85 17.22
N PHE A 406 -17.01 -17.77 17.17
CA PHE A 406 -16.33 -17.24 18.35
C PHE A 406 -17.31 -16.72 19.41
N LYS A 407 -18.37 -16.00 19.00
CA LYS A 407 -19.42 -15.52 19.92
C LYS A 407 -20.15 -16.69 20.60
N ALA A 408 -20.44 -17.74 19.85
CA ALA A 408 -21.03 -18.98 20.38
C ALA A 408 -20.08 -19.69 21.37
N LYS A 409 -18.78 -19.79 21.06
CA LYS A 409 -17.77 -20.35 21.99
C LYS A 409 -17.65 -19.55 23.29
N MET A 410 -17.62 -18.23 23.21
CA MET A 410 -17.56 -17.35 24.39
C MET A 410 -18.81 -17.48 25.27
N LYS A 411 -20.00 -17.55 24.65
CA LYS A 411 -21.27 -17.76 25.38
C LYS A 411 -21.28 -19.13 26.09
N LYS A 412 -20.77 -20.18 25.44
CA LYS A 412 -20.61 -21.53 26.01
C LYS A 412 -19.59 -21.59 27.15
N SER A 413 -18.51 -20.79 27.08
CA SER A 413 -17.51 -20.71 28.16
C SER A 413 -18.05 -20.00 29.40
N LYS A 414 -18.87 -18.95 29.23
CA LYS A 414 -19.51 -18.24 30.34
C LYS A 414 -20.63 -19.02 31.02
N SER A 415 -21.19 -20.04 30.36
CA SER A 415 -22.29 -20.85 30.88
C SER A 415 -21.83 -22.15 31.58
N LYS A 416 -20.51 -22.42 31.68
CA LYS A 416 -20.00 -23.49 32.54
C LYS A 416 -19.87 -22.93 33.96
N PRO A 417 -20.55 -23.50 34.98
CA PRO A 417 -20.24 -23.19 36.36
C PRO A 417 -18.82 -23.68 36.67
N GLU A 418 -18.01 -22.85 37.31
CA GLU A 418 -16.79 -23.31 37.96
C GLU A 418 -17.22 -24.24 39.10
N PHE A 419 -16.89 -25.53 38.96
CA PHE A 419 -17.08 -26.56 39.97
C PHE A 419 -15.77 -26.81 40.71
#